data_AF-A0A6M3LRM0-F1
#
_entry.id   AF-A0A6M3LRM0-F1
#
_cell.length_a   1.000
_cell.length_b   1.000
_cell.length_c   1.000
_cell.angle_alpha   90.00
_cell.angle_beta   90.00
_cell.angle_gamma   90.00
#
_symmetry.space_group_name_H-M   'P 1'
#
loop_
_entity.id
_entity.type
_entity.pdbx_description
1 polymer ?
#
loop_
_entity_poly.entity_id
_entity_poly.type
_entity_poly.pdbx_seq_one_letter_code
_entity_poly.pdbx_strand_id
1 'polypeptide(L)'
;MYGHSSYLKNTFDPELFQRTVNSTVERVKQLQKELQFDSLAFTGQSGASVAYPVSFLTGLKLICIRKISSHGFPVEQSNDCGRYLIIDDFVCSGATIDFILNKLRDFPFLTCVGIFCYYNSYSKKASYKELTIFSN
;
A
#
# COMPACT_ATOMS: atom_id res chain seq x y z
N MET A 1 27.48 3.64 -9.27
CA MET A 1 26.68 2.58 -9.92
C MET A 1 25.23 2.85 -9.56
N TYR A 2 24.43 3.38 -10.49
CA TYR A 2 23.02 3.71 -10.21
C TYR A 2 22.19 2.43 -10.29
N GLY A 3 21.66 1.97 -9.16
CA GLY A 3 20.80 0.80 -9.10
C GLY A 3 19.46 1.11 -9.77
N HIS A 4 19.28 0.66 -11.01
CA HIS A 4 17.98 0.68 -11.67
C HIS A 4 17.09 -0.41 -11.07
N SER A 5 16.45 -0.13 -9.95
CA SER A 5 15.28 -0.91 -9.57
C SER A 5 14.14 -0.57 -10.54
N SER A 6 13.43 -1.58 -11.04
CA SER A 6 12.34 -1.43 -12.02
C SER A 6 11.25 -0.45 -11.54
N TYR A 7 11.05 -0.32 -10.23
CA TYR A 7 10.11 0.64 -9.66
C TYR A 7 10.53 2.10 -9.84
N LEU A 8 11.85 2.40 -9.87
CA LEU A 8 12.32 3.79 -9.98
C LEU A 8 11.90 4.41 -11.32
N LYS A 9 11.76 3.63 -12.39
CA LYS A 9 11.30 4.15 -13.68
C LYS A 9 9.87 4.66 -13.60
N ASN A 10 8.96 3.93 -12.96
CA ASN A 10 7.56 4.33 -12.88
C ASN A 10 7.30 5.37 -11.80
N THR A 11 8.19 5.53 -10.81
CA THR A 11 8.05 6.57 -9.78
C THR A 11 8.72 7.90 -10.19
N PHE A 12 9.82 7.88 -10.93
CA PHE A 12 10.59 9.08 -11.27
C PHE A 12 10.24 9.69 -12.63
N ASP A 13 9.60 8.92 -13.53
CA ASP A 13 9.01 9.45 -14.75
C ASP A 13 7.59 9.98 -14.45
N PRO A 14 7.32 11.28 -14.61
CA PRO A 14 6.02 11.86 -14.26
C PRO A 14 4.83 11.26 -15.01
N GLU A 15 5.00 10.87 -16.28
CA GLU A 15 3.90 10.29 -17.07
C GLU A 15 3.59 8.87 -16.62
N LEU A 16 4.62 8.05 -16.41
CA LEU A 16 4.45 6.69 -15.90
C LEU A 16 3.92 6.69 -14.47
N PHE A 17 4.36 7.65 -13.65
CA PHE A 17 3.88 7.84 -12.29
C PHE A 17 2.39 8.20 -12.27
N GLN A 18 1.98 9.17 -13.10
CA GLN A 18 0.58 9.55 -13.22
C GLN A 18 -0.29 8.36 -13.66
N ARG A 19 0.16 7.58 -14.64
CA ARG A 19 -0.56 6.36 -15.07
C ARG A 19 -0.64 5.33 -13.93
N THR A 20 0.41 5.19 -13.14
CA THR A 20 0.49 4.23 -12.03
C THR A 20 -0.48 4.63 -10.93
N VAL A 21 -0.51 5.91 -10.56
CA VAL A 21 -1.46 6.46 -9.59
C VAL A 21 -2.90 6.29 -10.09
N ASN A 22 -3.20 6.67 -11.34
CA ASN A 22 -4.56 6.58 -11.87
C ASN A 22 -5.07 5.14 -11.89
N SER A 23 -4.28 4.19 -12.39
CA SER A 23 -4.66 2.77 -12.40
C SER A 23 -4.82 2.20 -10.98
N THR A 24 -3.94 2.60 -10.06
CA THR A 24 -4.05 2.23 -8.64
C THR A 24 -5.33 2.77 -8.01
N VAL A 25 -5.68 4.04 -8.23
CA VAL A 25 -6.89 4.68 -7.70
C VAL A 25 -8.15 3.94 -8.17
N GLU A 26 -8.23 3.63 -9.47
CA GLU A 26 -9.39 2.90 -10.00
C GLU A 26 -9.54 1.52 -9.35
N ARG A 27 -8.44 0.78 -9.20
CA ARG A 27 -8.50 -0.54 -8.57
C ARG A 27 -8.79 -0.46 -7.07
N VAL A 28 -8.19 0.50 -6.36
CA VAL A 28 -8.42 0.72 -4.93
C VAL A 28 -9.88 1.10 -4.66
N LYS A 29 -10.51 1.93 -5.50
CA LYS A 29 -11.94 2.26 -5.37
C LYS A 29 -12.85 1.04 -5.55
N GLN A 30 -12.49 0.11 -6.44
CA GLN A 30 -13.23 -1.15 -6.59
C GLN A 30 -13.09 -2.02 -5.33
N LEU A 31 -11.85 -2.23 -4.89
CA LEU A 31 -11.55 -2.99 -3.68
C LEU A 31 -12.20 -2.37 -2.44
N GLN A 32 -12.29 -1.04 -2.36
CA GLN A 32 -12.92 -0.34 -1.25
C GLN A 32 -14.39 -0.72 -1.10
N LYS A 33 -15.11 -0.88 -2.21
CA LYS A 33 -16.51 -1.34 -2.22
C LYS A 33 -16.62 -2.82 -1.86
N GLU A 34 -15.71 -3.64 -2.36
CA GLU A 34 -15.70 -5.09 -2.17
C GLU A 34 -15.34 -5.50 -0.73
N LEU A 35 -14.33 -4.85 -0.14
CA LEU A 35 -13.70 -5.25 1.13
C LEU A 35 -14.05 -4.30 2.30
N GLN A 36 -14.71 -3.18 2.02
CA GLN A 36 -15.18 -2.20 3.00
C GLN A 36 -14.05 -1.72 3.94
N PHE A 37 -13.01 -1.10 3.39
CA PHE A 37 -11.90 -0.53 4.16
C PHE A 37 -11.88 1.00 4.11
N ASP A 38 -11.27 1.61 5.11
CA ASP A 38 -11.21 3.05 5.33
C ASP A 38 -9.80 3.64 5.27
N SER A 39 -8.78 2.79 5.26
CA SER A 39 -7.38 3.20 5.36
C SER A 39 -6.43 2.37 4.49
N LEU A 40 -5.27 2.96 4.18
CA LEU A 40 -4.17 2.33 3.47
C LEU A 40 -2.96 2.22 4.39
N ALA A 41 -2.40 1.03 4.52
CA ALA A 41 -1.16 0.78 5.24
C ALA A 41 0.01 0.65 4.28
N PHE A 42 1.13 1.33 4.56
CA PHE A 42 2.32 1.28 3.73
C PHE A 42 3.60 1.50 4.55
N THR A 43 4.75 1.24 3.93
CA THR A 43 6.06 1.56 4.51
C THR A 43 7.04 2.01 3.44
N GLY A 44 8.08 2.76 3.85
CA GLY A 44 9.17 3.18 2.98
C GLY A 44 8.77 4.16 1.89
N GLN A 45 9.76 4.58 1.10
CA GLN A 45 9.57 5.57 0.04
C GLN A 45 8.71 5.03 -1.12
N SER A 46 8.85 3.76 -1.47
CA SER A 46 8.06 3.15 -2.55
C SER A 46 6.56 3.16 -2.21
N GLY A 47 6.20 2.64 -1.03
CA GLY A 47 4.82 2.71 -0.52
C GLY A 47 4.30 4.15 -0.46
N ALA A 48 5.09 5.07 0.12
CA ALA A 48 4.72 6.47 0.25
C ALA A 48 4.42 7.15 -1.09
N SER A 49 5.23 6.87 -2.11
CA SER A 49 5.10 7.49 -3.44
C SER A 49 3.72 7.30 -4.06
N VAL A 50 3.05 6.18 -3.76
CA VAL A 50 1.73 5.87 -4.29
C VAL A 50 0.63 6.05 -3.23
N ALA A 51 0.89 5.72 -1.96
CA ALA A 51 -0.11 5.81 -0.91
C ALA A 51 -0.66 7.24 -0.71
N TYR A 52 0.22 8.25 -0.68
CA TYR A 52 -0.20 9.65 -0.51
C TYR A 52 -1.14 10.16 -1.63
N PRO A 53 -0.79 10.07 -2.93
CA PRO A 53 -1.68 10.53 -3.97
C PRO A 53 -2.97 9.70 -4.07
N VAL A 54 -2.90 8.37 -3.82
CA VAL A 54 -4.10 7.54 -3.79
C VAL A 54 -5.04 7.95 -2.65
N SER A 55 -4.51 8.16 -1.44
CA SER A 55 -5.27 8.67 -0.30
C SER A 55 -5.96 9.99 -0.64
N PHE A 56 -5.22 10.95 -1.20
CA PHE A 56 -5.77 12.24 -1.63
C PHE A 56 -6.94 12.10 -2.63
N LEU A 57 -6.82 11.19 -3.60
CA LEU A 57 -7.82 11.01 -4.67
C LEU A 57 -8.99 10.09 -4.30
N THR A 58 -8.86 9.29 -3.23
CA THR A 58 -9.89 8.33 -2.78
C THR A 58 -10.57 8.74 -1.48
N GLY A 59 -9.97 9.64 -0.72
CA GLY A 59 -10.41 9.98 0.64
C GLY A 59 -10.07 8.92 1.69
N LEU A 60 -9.30 7.88 1.34
CA LEU A 60 -8.84 6.87 2.28
C LEU A 60 -7.80 7.46 3.23
N LYS A 61 -7.86 7.07 4.51
CA LYS A 61 -6.88 7.46 5.53
C LYS A 61 -5.55 6.72 5.34
N LEU A 62 -4.50 7.18 5.99
CA LEU A 62 -3.16 6.59 5.91
C LEU A 62 -2.70 6.02 7.25
N ILE A 63 -2.01 4.90 7.15
CA ILE A 63 -1.24 4.25 8.21
C ILE A 63 0.19 4.08 7.67
N CYS A 64 1.11 4.90 8.16
CA CYS A 64 2.51 4.89 7.77
C CYS A 64 3.31 4.09 8.79
N ILE A 65 3.94 2.99 8.36
CA ILE A 65 4.81 2.17 9.19
C ILE A 65 6.26 2.52 8.86
N ARG A 66 7.04 2.96 9.85
CA ARG A 66 8.42 3.41 9.66
C ARG A 66 9.41 2.29 9.97
N LYS A 67 10.35 2.03 9.05
CA LYS A 67 11.43 1.04 9.24
C LYS A 67 12.50 1.49 10.23
N ILE A 68 12.80 2.78 10.24
CA ILE A 68 13.76 3.42 11.15
C ILE A 68 13.12 4.72 11.65
N SER A 69 13.12 4.91 12.97
CA SER A 69 12.61 6.13 13.61
C SER A 69 13.75 6.84 14.36
N SER A 70 14.26 7.94 13.81
CA SER A 70 15.11 8.88 14.57
C SER A 70 14.28 9.96 15.29
N HIS A 71 13.09 10.27 14.75
CA HIS A 71 12.08 11.15 15.33
C HIS A 71 10.67 10.66 14.92
N GLY A 72 9.69 10.73 15.82
CA GLY A 72 8.30 10.27 15.59
C GLY A 72 8.01 8.87 16.10
N PHE A 73 6.77 8.39 15.88
CA PHE A 73 6.33 7.06 16.30
C PHE A 73 6.62 6.02 15.20
N PRO A 74 6.87 4.74 15.55
CA PRO A 74 7.07 3.67 14.55
C PRO A 74 5.86 3.45 13.62
N VAL A 75 4.66 3.80 14.08
CA VAL A 75 3.41 3.79 13.32
C VAL A 75 2.78 5.17 13.45
N GLU A 76 2.50 5.81 12.33
CA GLU A 76 1.87 7.14 12.25
C GLU A 76 0.56 6.99 11.47
N GLN A 77 -0.57 7.38 12.06
CA GLN A 77 -1.89 7.24 11.44
C GLN A 77 -2.80 8.42 11.77
N SER A 78 -3.84 8.59 10.95
CA SER A 78 -4.97 9.45 11.29
C SER A 78 -5.83 8.82 12.40
N ASN A 79 -6.62 9.64 13.10
CA ASN A 79 -7.63 9.11 14.01
C ASN A 79 -8.69 8.30 13.23
N ASP A 80 -9.30 7.33 13.89
CA ASP A 80 -10.41 6.52 13.38
C ASP A 80 -10.06 5.63 12.16
N CYS A 81 -8.83 5.15 12.04
CA CYS A 81 -8.51 4.03 11.14
C CYS A 81 -9.04 2.72 11.74
N GLY A 82 -9.67 1.88 10.92
CA GLY A 82 -10.21 0.59 11.35
C GLY A 82 -9.81 -0.53 10.40
N ARG A 83 -10.42 -0.58 9.23
CA ARG A 83 -10.14 -1.62 8.24
C ARG A 83 -9.16 -1.08 7.21
N TYR A 84 -8.03 -1.76 7.00
CA TYR A 84 -6.96 -1.28 6.15
C TYR A 84 -6.56 -2.26 5.06
N LEU A 85 -6.19 -1.71 3.90
CA LEU A 85 -5.55 -2.43 2.79
C LEU A 85 -4.06 -2.10 2.80
N ILE A 86 -3.19 -3.12 2.75
CA ILE A 86 -1.74 -2.88 2.56
C ILE A 86 -1.49 -2.54 1.09
N ILE A 87 -0.77 -1.46 0.82
CA ILE A 87 -0.33 -1.09 -0.53
C ILE A 87 1.19 -1.19 -0.64
N ASP A 88 1.66 -1.96 -1.63
CA ASP A 88 3.09 -2.21 -1.85
C ASP A 88 3.42 -2.27 -3.35
N ASP A 89 4.67 -2.04 -3.71
CA ASP A 89 5.10 -2.09 -5.10
C ASP A 89 5.12 -3.53 -5.63
N PHE A 90 5.73 -4.45 -4.88
CA PHE A 90 5.89 -5.83 -5.28
C PHE A 90 6.09 -6.76 -4.07
N VAL A 91 5.35 -7.87 -4.00
CA VAL A 91 5.66 -8.95 -3.05
C VAL A 91 6.84 -9.77 -3.57
N CYS A 92 8.06 -9.30 -3.30
CA CYS A 92 9.28 -10.01 -3.69
C CYS A 92 9.57 -11.19 -2.75
N SER A 93 9.50 -10.96 -1.45
CA SER A 93 9.86 -11.93 -0.41
C SER A 93 8.83 -12.04 0.72
N GLY A 94 7.74 -11.27 0.68
CA GLY A 94 6.77 -11.17 1.79
C GLY A 94 7.26 -10.37 3.00
N ALA A 95 8.58 -10.18 3.16
CA ALA A 95 9.16 -9.54 4.34
C ALA A 95 8.62 -8.14 4.65
N THR A 96 8.28 -7.34 3.64
CA THR A 96 7.64 -6.02 3.83
C THR A 96 6.25 -6.16 4.43
N ILE A 97 5.46 -7.11 3.92
CA ILE A 97 4.11 -7.40 4.41
C ILE A 97 4.18 -7.93 5.84
N ASP A 98 5.06 -8.89 6.11
CA ASP A 98 5.26 -9.44 7.45
C ASP A 98 5.70 -8.34 8.42
N PHE A 99 6.57 -7.44 7.99
CA PHE A 99 6.99 -6.29 8.79
C PHE A 99 5.79 -5.38 9.14
N ILE A 100 4.94 -5.05 8.17
CA ILE A 100 3.73 -4.24 8.40
C ILE A 100 2.78 -4.95 9.37
N LEU A 101 2.44 -6.21 9.10
CA LEU A 101 1.53 -7.01 9.93
C LEU A 101 2.05 -7.16 11.37
N ASN A 102 3.34 -7.40 11.54
CA ASN A 102 3.95 -7.51 12.87
C ASN A 102 3.91 -6.17 13.62
N LYS A 103 4.11 -5.04 12.93
CA LYS A 103 4.03 -3.71 13.56
C LYS A 103 2.60 -3.29 13.90
N LEU A 104 1.62 -3.73 13.12
CA LEU A 104 0.21 -3.40 13.37
C LEU A 104 -0.47 -4.40 14.32
N ARG A 105 0.18 -5.49 14.72
CA ARG A 105 -0.34 -6.45 15.70
C ARG A 105 -0.65 -5.80 17.05
N ASP A 106 0.10 -4.77 17.43
CA ASP A 106 -0.09 -4.05 18.69
C ASP A 106 -1.32 -3.11 18.67
N PHE A 107 -2.04 -3.04 17.55
CA PHE A 107 -3.20 -2.18 17.34
C PHE A 107 -4.44 -3.04 17.04
N PRO A 108 -5.10 -3.62 18.07
CA PRO A 108 -6.16 -4.61 17.90
C PRO A 108 -7.44 -4.08 17.23
N PHE A 109 -7.61 -2.75 17.17
CA PHE A 109 -8.71 -2.11 16.45
C PHE A 109 -8.48 -2.03 14.94
N LEU A 110 -7.25 -2.30 14.47
CA LEU A 110 -6.90 -2.31 13.06
C LEU A 110 -7.07 -3.72 12.48
N THR A 111 -7.80 -3.84 11.37
CA THR A 111 -8.04 -5.10 10.66
C THR A 111 -7.46 -5.04 9.25
N CYS A 112 -6.49 -5.91 8.94
CA CYS A 112 -6.01 -6.07 7.58
C CYS A 112 -7.07 -6.79 6.73
N VAL A 113 -7.52 -6.17 5.65
CA VAL A 113 -8.51 -6.81 4.74
C VAL A 113 -7.87 -7.39 3.47
N GLY A 114 -6.61 -7.06 3.21
CA GLY A 114 -5.89 -7.56 2.05
C GLY A 114 -4.62 -6.78 1.74
N ILE A 115 -3.97 -7.20 0.66
CA ILE A 115 -2.73 -6.62 0.13
C ILE A 115 -2.95 -6.30 -1.34
N PHE A 116 -2.51 -5.11 -1.76
CA PHE A 116 -2.57 -4.66 -3.15
C PHE A 116 -1.18 -4.29 -3.67
N CYS A 117 -0.76 -4.99 -4.72
CA CYS A 117 0.50 -4.75 -5.42
C CYS A 117 0.27 -4.04 -6.76
N TYR A 118 0.72 -2.80 -6.87
CA TYR A 118 0.37 -1.95 -8.02
C TYR A 118 1.29 -2.11 -9.25
N TYR A 119 2.48 -2.72 -9.12
CA TYR A 119 3.30 -3.01 -10.32
C TYR A 119 2.82 -4.23 -11.11
N ASN A 120 2.06 -5.15 -10.50
CA ASN A 120 1.54 -6.31 -11.22
C ASN A 120 0.31 -5.95 -12.10
N SER A 121 -0.27 -4.77 -11.88
CA SER A 121 -1.46 -4.28 -12.60
C SER A 121 -1.19 -3.84 -14.05
N TYR A 122 0.07 -3.69 -14.45
CA TYR A 122 0.46 -3.30 -15.82
C TYR A 122 0.58 -4.46 -16.81
N SER A 123 0.69 -5.69 -16.33
CA SER A 123 0.73 -6.84 -17.24
C SER A 123 -0.71 -7.25 -17.58
N LYS A 124 -1.04 -7.34 -18.88
CA LYS A 124 -2.31 -7.91 -19.40
C LYS A 124 -2.52 -9.40 -19.03
N LYS A 125 -1.70 -9.94 -18.13
CA LYS A 125 -1.83 -11.22 -17.44
C LYS A 125 -1.71 -11.00 -15.93
N ALA A 126 -2.53 -10.09 -15.38
CA ALA A 126 -2.74 -10.03 -13.94
C ALA A 126 -3.50 -11.30 -13.51
N SER A 127 -2.80 -12.43 -13.50
CA SER A 127 -3.17 -13.58 -12.69
C SER A 127 -3.16 -13.10 -11.25
N TYR A 128 -4.36 -12.83 -10.76
CA TYR A 128 -4.71 -12.58 -9.36
C TYR A 128 -4.04 -13.66 -8.51
N LYS A 129 -2.85 -13.37 -7.99
CA LYS A 129 -2.25 -14.17 -6.93
C LYS A 129 -2.61 -13.49 -5.62
N GLU A 130 -3.73 -13.97 -5.09
CA GLU A 130 -4.20 -13.87 -3.71
C GLU A 130 -4.25 -12.47 -3.10
N LEU A 131 -5.44 -11.86 -3.19
CA LEU A 131 -6.00 -11.29 -1.97
C LEU A 131 -5.95 -12.38 -0.89
N THR A 132 -4.97 -12.33 0.01
CA THR A 132 -5.10 -13.03 1.29
C THR A 132 -6.16 -12.26 2.07
N ILE A 133 -7.42 -12.61 1.82
CA ILE A 133 -8.55 -12.10 2.59
C ILE A 133 -8.44 -12.79 3.94
N PHE A 134 -8.11 -12.04 4.98
CA PHE A 134 -8.23 -12.52 6.34
C PHE A 134 -9.71 -12.48 6.70
N SER A 135 -10.40 -13.62 6.52
CA SER A 135 -11.73 -13.82 7.08
C SER A 135 -11.60 -14.13 8.57
N ASN A 136 -12.39 -13.44 9.41
CA ASN A 136 -12.58 -13.79 10.82
C ASN A 136 -13.11 -15.22 10.98
#